data_AF-A0A7L4TRF1-F1
#
_entry.id   AF-A0A7L4TRF1-F1
#
_cell.length_a   1.000
_cell.length_b   1.000
_cell.length_c   1.000
_cell.angle_alpha   90.00
_cell.angle_beta   90.00
_cell.angle_gamma   90.00
#
_symmetry.space_group_name_H-M   'P 1'
#
loop_
_entity.id
_entity.type
_entity.pdbx_description
1 polymer ?
#
loop_
_entity_poly.entity_id
_entity_poly.type
_entity_poly.pdbx_seq_one_letter_code
_entity_poly.pdbx_strand_id
1 'polypeptide(L)'
;QYVRYEFSYEDTHSNADQVVRLTIDHMDGESVTAQDCETHPPLGPRLMTDIPEVVDFTRAYQIGEPSVNVKTGEETFLVERMYAADTSFFNLFTYPLK
;
A
#
# COMPACT_ATOMS: atom_id res chain seq x y z
N GLN A 1 21.48 10.31 12.91
CA GLN A 1 21.92 8.91 12.84
C GLN A 1 20.86 7.98 13.45
N TYR A 2 19.61 8.09 12.99
CA TYR A 2 18.43 7.34 13.50
C TYR A 2 17.58 6.75 12.37
N VAL A 3 17.58 7.38 11.19
CA VAL A 3 16.83 6.94 10.00
C VAL A 3 17.21 5.52 9.52
N ARG A 4 18.44 5.04 9.77
CA ARG A 4 18.86 3.68 9.36
C ARG A 4 18.41 2.56 10.30
N TYR A 5 18.00 2.87 11.54
CA TYR A 5 17.62 1.84 12.52
C TYR A 5 16.17 1.36 12.33
N GLU A 6 15.34 2.12 11.61
CA GLU A 6 13.94 1.78 11.34
C GLU A 6 13.81 0.67 10.28
N PHE A 7 14.73 0.61 9.31
CA PHE A 7 14.70 -0.42 8.26
C PHE A 7 15.12 -1.82 8.72
N SER A 8 15.69 -1.98 9.91
CA SER A 8 16.11 -3.30 10.41
C SER A 8 15.01 -4.05 11.17
N TYR A 9 13.80 -3.49 11.26
CA TYR A 9 12.71 -4.09 12.05
C TYR A 9 11.89 -5.11 11.27
N GLU A 10 11.86 -5.02 9.93
CA GLU A 10 11.02 -5.86 9.07
C GLU A 10 11.86 -6.56 7.98
N ASP A 11 11.96 -7.89 8.07
CA ASP A 11 12.70 -8.76 7.13
C ASP A 11 11.78 -9.85 6.55
N THR A 12 10.47 -9.61 6.55
CA THR A 12 9.46 -10.61 6.12
C THR A 12 9.16 -10.58 4.62
N HIS A 13 9.63 -9.55 3.90
CA HIS A 13 9.40 -9.37 2.47
C HIS A 13 10.73 -9.38 1.72
N SER A 14 10.82 -10.20 0.67
CA SER A 14 12.07 -10.43 -0.07
C SER A 14 12.64 -9.18 -0.74
N ASN A 15 11.79 -8.18 -1.01
CA ASN A 15 12.14 -6.93 -1.68
C ASN A 15 11.96 -5.71 -0.78
N ALA A 16 11.96 -5.88 0.56
CA ALA A 16 11.64 -4.82 1.51
C ALA A 16 12.51 -3.55 1.34
N ASP A 17 13.76 -3.71 0.90
CA ASP A 17 14.70 -2.62 0.67
C ASP A 17 14.42 -1.80 -0.62
N GLN A 18 13.52 -2.29 -1.47
CA GLN A 18 13.16 -1.70 -2.76
C GLN A 18 11.70 -1.21 -2.81
N VAL A 19 10.93 -1.41 -1.73
CA VAL A 19 9.55 -0.95 -1.63
C VAL A 19 9.50 0.35 -0.83
N VAL A 20 8.86 1.37 -1.42
CA VAL A 20 8.65 2.67 -0.78
C VAL A 20 7.17 3.03 -0.74
N ARG A 21 6.75 3.78 0.28
CA ARG A 21 5.39 4.34 0.36
C ARG A 21 5.40 5.80 -0.09
N LEU A 22 4.50 6.13 -1.00
CA LEU A 22 4.26 7.51 -1.41
C LEU A 22 3.45 8.24 -0.35
N THR A 23 3.83 9.48 -0.07
CA THR A 23 3.11 10.38 0.84
C THR A 23 2.84 11.70 0.13
N ILE A 24 1.82 12.41 0.59
CA ILE A 24 1.47 13.75 0.16
C ILE A 24 1.59 14.67 1.38
N ASP A 25 2.41 15.71 1.23
CA ASP A 25 2.47 16.81 2.19
C ASP A 25 1.49 17.90 1.75
N HIS A 26 0.52 18.20 2.62
CA HIS A 26 -0.34 19.35 2.48
C HIS A 26 0.40 20.56 3.01
N MET A 27 0.61 21.57 2.17
CA MET A 27 1.41 22.75 2.50
C MET A 27 0.54 24.00 2.63
N ASP A 28 0.88 24.86 3.59
CA ASP A 28 0.44 26.25 3.68
C ASP A 28 1.68 27.16 3.63
N GLY A 29 1.92 27.77 2.46
CA GLY A 29 3.17 28.43 2.15
C GLY A 29 4.35 27.47 2.22
N GLU A 30 5.31 27.74 3.11
CA GLU A 30 6.51 26.91 3.33
C GLU A 30 6.32 25.88 4.46
N SER A 31 5.15 25.84 5.11
CA SER A 31 4.88 24.95 6.24
C SER A 31 4.04 23.75 5.83
N VAL A 32 4.44 22.55 6.28
CA VAL A 32 3.62 21.34 6.16
C VAL A 32 2.54 21.37 7.24
N THR A 33 1.27 21.34 6.83
CA THR A 33 0.10 21.39 7.72
C THR A 33 -0.50 20.00 7.96
N ALA A 34 -0.38 19.09 7.01
CA ALA A 34 -0.77 17.69 7.16
C ALA A 34 0.06 16.78 6.24
N GLN A 35 0.12 15.50 6.59
CA GLN A 35 0.73 14.46 5.74
C GLN A 35 -0.26 13.32 5.58
N ASP A 36 -0.38 12.79 4.37
CA ASP A 36 -1.29 11.71 4.02
C ASP A 36 -0.56 10.65 3.19
N CYS A 37 -1.04 9.41 3.23
CA CYS A 37 -0.60 8.31 2.37
C CYS A 37 -1.69 7.86 1.38
N GLU A 38 -2.90 8.43 1.46
CA GLU A 38 -3.91 8.29 0.42
C GLU A 38 -3.56 9.19 -0.76
N THR A 39 -3.06 8.56 -1.82
CA THR A 39 -2.64 9.27 -3.04
C THR A 39 -3.63 9.07 -4.18
N HIS A 40 -3.58 9.97 -5.16
CA HIS A 40 -4.44 9.92 -6.33
C HIS A 40 -4.24 8.62 -7.12
N PRO A 41 -5.31 7.89 -7.51
CA PRO A 41 -5.20 6.61 -8.19
C PRO A 41 -4.27 6.58 -9.42
N PRO A 42 -4.17 7.63 -10.26
CA PRO A 42 -3.27 7.63 -11.43
C PRO A 42 -1.77 7.74 -11.11
N LEU A 43 -1.39 8.02 -9.86
CA LEU A 43 0.02 8.30 -9.51
C LEU A 43 0.93 7.10 -9.79
N GLY A 44 0.56 5.90 -9.32
CA GLY A 44 1.33 4.68 -9.53
C GLY A 44 1.62 4.37 -11.01
N PRO A 45 0.58 4.24 -11.87
CA PRO A 45 0.78 4.04 -13.31
C PRO A 45 1.62 5.13 -13.98
N ARG A 46 1.46 6.38 -13.54
CA ARG A 46 2.21 7.50 -14.09
C ARG A 46 3.70 7.41 -13.72
N LEU A 47 4.01 7.05 -12.48
CA LEU A 47 5.40 6.87 -12.04
C LEU A 47 6.10 5.75 -12.81
N MET A 48 5.45 4.61 -13.03
CA MET A 48 6.03 3.56 -13.89
C MET A 48 6.28 4.01 -15.33
N THR A 49 5.46 4.94 -15.84
CA THR A 49 5.62 5.46 -17.20
C THR A 49 6.77 6.48 -17.29
N ASP A 50 6.89 7.34 -16.29
CA ASP A 50 7.79 8.50 -16.32
C ASP A 50 9.16 8.22 -15.67
N ILE A 51 9.26 7.22 -14.79
CA ILE A 51 10.45 6.90 -14.00
C ILE A 51 10.86 5.44 -14.24
N PRO A 52 11.93 5.17 -15.03
CA PRO A 52 12.35 3.82 -15.39
C PRO A 52 12.71 2.91 -14.21
N GLU A 53 13.14 3.48 -13.09
CA GLU A 53 13.49 2.74 -11.86
C GLU A 53 12.25 2.19 -11.13
N VAL A 54 11.06 2.73 -11.41
CA VAL A 54 9.79 2.23 -10.84
C VAL A 54 9.30 1.08 -11.71
N VAL A 55 9.63 -0.15 -11.29
CA VAL A 55 9.35 -1.37 -12.07
C VAL A 55 7.98 -1.99 -11.80
N ASP A 56 7.36 -1.68 -10.67
CA ASP A 56 6.02 -2.16 -10.30
C ASP A 56 5.39 -1.19 -9.28
N PHE A 57 4.07 -1.23 -9.12
CA PHE A 57 3.34 -0.47 -8.09
C PHE A 57 2.11 -1.26 -7.63
N THR A 58 1.68 -1.04 -6.40
CA THR A 58 0.38 -1.54 -5.93
C THR A 58 -0.30 -0.47 -5.06
N ARG A 59 -1.62 -0.52 -5.02
CA ARG A 59 -2.45 0.20 -4.05
C ARG A 59 -3.20 -0.83 -3.20
N ALA A 60 -3.59 -0.42 -2.00
CA ALA A 60 -4.53 -1.15 -1.15
C ALA A 60 -5.57 -0.17 -0.62
N TYR A 61 -6.85 -0.54 -0.69
CA TYR A 61 -7.97 0.30 -0.27
C TYR A 61 -8.92 -0.53 0.60
N GLN A 62 -9.26 0.00 1.77
CA GLN A 62 -10.15 -0.68 2.69
C GLN A 62 -11.58 -0.70 2.15
N ILE A 63 -12.24 -1.86 2.18
CA ILE A 63 -13.62 -2.05 1.76
C ILE A 63 -14.47 -2.28 3.00
N GLY A 64 -15.47 -1.41 3.19
CA GLY A 64 -16.54 -1.54 4.19
C GLY A 64 -16.05 -1.44 5.63
N GLU A 65 -16.48 -0.39 6.32
CA GLU A 65 -16.19 -0.22 7.74
C GLU A 65 -17.44 -0.46 8.59
N PRO A 66 -17.34 -1.19 9.71
CA PRO A 66 -16.16 -1.92 10.22
C PRO A 66 -16.01 -3.34 9.62
N SER A 67 -17.01 -3.84 8.90
CA SER A 67 -17.04 -5.19 8.34
C SER A 67 -17.90 -5.27 7.07
N VAL A 68 -17.65 -6.31 6.27
CA VAL A 68 -18.35 -6.59 5.02
C VAL A 68 -19.00 -7.97 5.11
N ASN A 69 -20.26 -8.07 4.69
CA ASN A 69 -20.90 -9.37 4.48
C ASN A 69 -20.43 -9.95 3.14
N VAL A 70 -19.65 -11.04 3.19
CA VAL A 70 -19.16 -11.76 2.02
C VAL A 70 -19.90 -13.09 1.93
N LYS A 71 -20.54 -13.36 0.79
CA LYS A 71 -21.21 -14.63 0.53
C LYS A 71 -20.33 -15.51 -0.36
N THR A 72 -20.05 -16.73 0.08
CA THR A 72 -19.38 -17.76 -0.74
C THR A 72 -20.22 -19.04 -0.75
N GLY A 73 -20.70 -19.44 -1.91
CA GLY A 73 -21.67 -20.53 -2.04
C GLY A 73 -22.97 -20.22 -1.27
N GLU A 74 -23.32 -21.08 -0.32
CA GLU A 74 -24.50 -20.91 0.54
C GLU A 74 -24.19 -20.19 1.87
N GLU A 75 -22.91 -20.00 2.20
CA GLU A 75 -22.46 -19.45 3.47
C GLU A 75 -22.25 -17.93 3.39
N THR A 76 -22.56 -17.23 4.49
CA THR A 76 -22.31 -15.79 4.64
C THR A 76 -21.33 -15.55 5.79
N PHE A 77 -20.31 -14.76 5.52
CA PHE A 77 -19.26 -14.40 6.45
C PHE A 77 -19.31 -12.91 6.71
N LEU A 78 -19.20 -12.53 7.98
CA LEU A 78 -18.90 -11.16 8.36
C LEU A 78 -17.39 -11.02 8.43
N VAL A 79 -16.80 -10.31 7.46
CA VAL A 79 -15.35 -10.16 7.32
C VAL A 79 -14.94 -8.77 7.78
N GLU A 80 -14.03 -8.72 8.76
CA GLU A 80 -13.38 -7.48 9.18
C GLU A 80 -12.10 -7.27 8.35
N ARG A 81 -11.68 -6.00 8.21
CA ARG A 81 -10.40 -5.62 7.55
C ARG A 81 -10.28 -6.17 6.12
N MET A 82 -11.32 -5.97 5.32
CA MET A 82 -11.31 -6.31 3.91
C MET A 82 -10.60 -5.20 3.11
N TYR A 83 -9.76 -5.58 2.15
CA TYR A 83 -9.07 -4.63 1.26
C TYR A 83 -9.19 -5.07 -0.19
N ALA A 84 -9.38 -4.12 -1.10
CA ALA A 84 -9.05 -4.28 -2.51
C ALA A 84 -7.59 -3.89 -2.72
N ALA A 85 -6.89 -4.63 -3.57
CA ALA A 85 -5.53 -4.31 -3.97
C ALA A 85 -5.35 -4.53 -5.48
N ASP A 86 -4.32 -3.91 -6.04
CA ASP A 86 -3.91 -4.18 -7.42
C ASP A 86 -3.35 -5.62 -7.55
N THR A 87 -3.35 -6.17 -8.77
CA THR A 87 -2.89 -7.54 -9.02
C THR A 87 -1.41 -7.76 -8.69
N SER A 88 -0.62 -6.70 -8.69
CA SER A 88 0.81 -6.68 -8.36
C SER A 88 1.09 -6.79 -6.86
N PHE A 89 0.08 -6.72 -5.99
CA PHE A 89 0.28 -6.71 -4.53
C PHE A 89 1.19 -7.85 -4.04
N PHE A 90 0.96 -9.07 -4.52
CA PHE A 90 1.76 -10.25 -4.15
C PHE A 90 3.13 -10.35 -4.86
N ASN A 91 3.39 -9.50 -5.86
CA ASN A 91 4.74 -9.34 -6.43
C ASN A 91 5.62 -8.48 -5.51
N LEU A 92 5.02 -7.46 -4.88
CA LEU A 92 5.73 -6.53 -4.00
C LEU A 92 5.86 -7.09 -2.58
N PHE A 93 4.81 -7.72 -2.06
CA PHE A 93 4.75 -8.22 -0.69
C PHE A 93 4.73 -9.75 -0.64
N THR A 94 5.75 -10.33 -0.01
CA THR A 94 5.87 -11.77 0.19
C THR A 94 4.89 -12.25 1.27
N TYR A 95 3.95 -13.11 0.87
CA TYR A 95 3.06 -13.83 1.79
C TYR A 95 3.10 -15.33 1.50
N PRO A 96 3.30 -16.20 2.51
CA PRO A 96 3.20 -17.64 2.35
C PRO A 96 1.72 -18.05 2.32
N LEU A 97 1.07 -17.86 1.15
CA LEU A 97 -0.28 -18.34 0.91
C LEU A 97 -0.25 -19.86 0.76
N LYS A 98 -1.17 -20.56 1.44
CA LYS A 98 -1.33 -22.02 1.38
C LYS A 98 -2.37 -22.44 0.35
#